data_AF-A0A1A8MBB7-F1
#
_entry.id   AF-A0A1A8MBB7-F1
#
_cell.length_a   1.000
_cell.length_b   1.000
_cell.length_c   1.000
_cell.angle_alpha   90.00
_cell.angle_beta   90.00
_cell.angle_gamma   90.00
#
_symmetry.space_group_name_H-M   'P 1'
#
loop_
_entity.id
_entity.type
_entity.pdbx_description
1 polymer ?
#
loop_
_entity_poly.entity_id
_entity_poly.type
_entity_poly.pdbx_seq_one_letter_code
_entity_poly.pdbx_strand_id
1 'polypeptide(L)'
;VCVSGDSAGGNLAAAAAQEFGSDESLEVKFKVQALIYPVLQALDFYTPSYQQNQAVPILYRPYMARFWLQYLGADAALEPLLLANNHSSLDQPAIGAVTRSRLNWTALLPAERRKHYQPVVREKGSPSVVSTVPGLTDVRASPLLAEQGVLGKTPKAYVMTCEFDVLRDDGLMYARRLQDAGVDVTSDHYDDGFHGCMVFANLPLMSSVGRRSMDGFIRWLDQNL
;
A
#
# COMPACT_ATOMS: atom_id res chain seq x y z
N VAL A 1 9.32 0.92 -21.22
CA VAL A 1 8.35 1.84 -20.55
C VAL A 1 8.20 1.42 -19.10
N CYS A 2 8.28 2.37 -18.16
CA CYS A 2 8.04 2.16 -16.73
C CYS A 2 6.69 2.80 -16.34
N VAL A 3 5.96 2.15 -15.43
CA VAL A 3 4.87 2.80 -14.68
C VAL A 3 5.37 3.10 -13.27
N SER A 4 5.21 4.34 -12.80
CA SER A 4 5.69 4.75 -11.48
C SER A 4 4.81 5.81 -10.86
N GLY A 5 4.77 5.85 -9.54
CA GLY A 5 4.13 6.90 -8.78
C GLY A 5 4.44 6.78 -7.30
N ASP A 6 4.21 7.88 -6.58
CA ASP A 6 4.45 7.99 -5.15
C ASP A 6 3.14 8.13 -4.37
N SER A 7 3.06 7.55 -3.17
CA SER A 7 1.87 7.60 -2.31
C SER A 7 0.61 7.08 -3.04
N ALA A 8 -0.42 7.92 -3.22
CA ALA A 8 -1.60 7.60 -4.04
C ALA A 8 -1.25 7.40 -5.53
N GLY A 9 -0.21 8.05 -6.06
CA GLY A 9 0.32 7.72 -7.39
C GLY A 9 0.92 6.31 -7.43
N GLY A 10 1.52 5.84 -6.33
CA GLY A 10 2.01 4.47 -6.19
C GLY A 10 0.87 3.44 -6.16
N ASN A 11 -0.27 3.80 -5.58
CA ASN A 11 -1.51 3.01 -5.69
C ASN A 11 -1.93 2.85 -7.16
N LEU A 12 -2.08 3.97 -7.87
CA LEU A 12 -2.51 3.97 -9.28
C LEU A 12 -1.51 3.22 -10.18
N ALA A 13 -0.21 3.37 -9.93
CA ALA A 13 0.82 2.64 -10.66
C ALA A 13 0.72 1.13 -10.45
N ALA A 14 0.49 0.68 -9.22
CA ALA A 14 0.28 -0.73 -8.90
C ALA A 14 -1.01 -1.27 -9.56
N ALA A 15 -2.12 -0.55 -9.46
CA ALA A 15 -3.38 -0.91 -10.11
C ALA A 15 -3.24 -1.01 -11.65
N ALA A 16 -2.59 -0.02 -12.26
CA ALA A 16 -2.32 -0.04 -13.70
C ALA A 16 -1.41 -1.20 -14.11
N ALA A 17 -0.37 -1.50 -13.33
CA ALA A 17 0.51 -2.64 -13.57
C ALA A 17 -0.25 -3.98 -13.54
N GLN A 18 -1.19 -4.13 -12.60
CA GLN A 18 -2.05 -5.33 -12.49
C GLN A 18 -3.00 -5.47 -13.68
N GLU A 19 -3.69 -4.38 -14.05
CA GLU A 19 -4.64 -4.36 -15.17
C GLU A 19 -3.92 -4.66 -16.48
N PHE A 20 -2.84 -3.92 -16.76
CA PHE A 20 -2.05 -4.10 -17.98
C PHE A 20 -1.36 -5.46 -18.00
N GLY A 21 -0.87 -5.97 -16.86
CA GLY A 21 -0.28 -7.31 -16.80
C GLY A 21 -1.29 -8.42 -17.12
N SER A 22 -2.55 -8.22 -16.73
CA SER A 22 -3.61 -9.22 -16.89
C SER A 22 -4.28 -9.22 -18.26
N ASP A 23 -4.27 -8.09 -18.97
CA ASP A 23 -4.91 -7.96 -20.28
C ASP A 23 -4.10 -8.58 -21.42
N GLU A 24 -4.35 -9.84 -21.77
CA GLU A 24 -3.62 -10.56 -22.82
C GLU A 24 -3.74 -9.95 -24.23
N SER A 25 -4.63 -8.99 -24.45
CA SER A 25 -4.78 -8.29 -25.74
C SER A 25 -3.72 -7.22 -26.00
N LEU A 26 -3.05 -6.71 -24.96
CA LEU A 26 -2.04 -5.66 -25.10
C LEU A 26 -0.70 -6.24 -25.56
N GLU A 27 -0.24 -5.81 -26.73
CA GLU A 27 1.07 -6.19 -27.28
C GLU A 27 2.25 -5.58 -26.52
N VAL A 28 2.06 -4.38 -25.94
CA VAL A 28 3.10 -3.66 -25.19
C VAL A 28 2.75 -3.65 -23.71
N LYS A 29 3.65 -4.21 -22.90
CA LYS A 29 3.56 -4.21 -21.44
C LYS A 29 4.59 -3.26 -20.82
N PHE A 30 4.36 -2.89 -19.57
CA PHE A 30 5.38 -2.21 -18.78
C PHE A 30 6.59 -3.14 -18.58
N LYS A 31 7.80 -2.60 -18.73
CA LYS A 31 9.05 -3.33 -18.46
C LYS A 31 9.31 -3.45 -16.96
N VAL A 32 8.96 -2.38 -16.23
CA VAL A 32 9.13 -2.26 -14.77
C VAL A 32 8.01 -1.43 -14.17
N GLN A 33 7.72 -1.65 -12.89
CA GLN A 33 6.90 -0.79 -12.04
C GLN A 33 7.75 -0.24 -10.89
N ALA A 34 7.58 1.02 -10.52
CA ALA A 34 8.29 1.61 -9.38
C ALA A 34 7.32 2.35 -8.45
N LEU A 35 7.18 1.83 -7.23
CA LEU A 35 6.15 2.19 -6.26
C LEU A 35 6.82 2.86 -5.07
N ILE A 36 6.63 4.16 -4.93
CA ILE A 36 7.29 4.94 -3.89
C ILE A 36 6.33 5.17 -2.72
N TYR A 37 6.64 4.61 -1.54
CA TYR A 37 5.81 4.63 -0.31
C TYR A 37 4.29 4.49 -0.60
N PRO A 38 3.87 3.42 -1.29
CA PRO A 38 2.56 3.35 -1.92
C PRO A 38 1.41 3.12 -0.92
N VAL A 39 0.24 3.72 -1.19
CA VAL A 39 -1.04 3.37 -0.54
C VAL A 39 -1.60 2.11 -1.20
N LEU A 40 -1.94 1.05 -0.48
CA LEU A 40 -2.35 -0.21 -1.15
C LEU A 40 -3.56 -0.95 -0.59
N GLN A 41 -4.07 -0.57 0.59
CA GLN A 41 -5.30 -1.15 1.14
C GLN A 41 -6.08 -0.20 2.05
N ALA A 42 -7.39 -0.44 2.16
CA ALA A 42 -8.33 0.36 2.95
C ALA A 42 -9.02 -0.43 4.07
N LEU A 43 -8.58 -1.64 4.39
CA LEU A 43 -9.27 -2.56 5.30
C LEU A 43 -8.66 -2.65 6.70
N ASP A 44 -7.36 -2.42 6.86
CA ASP A 44 -6.68 -2.49 8.15
C ASP A 44 -5.91 -1.20 8.45
N PHE A 45 -6.49 -0.38 9.33
CA PHE A 45 -5.86 0.82 9.88
C PHE A 45 -5.13 0.55 11.21
N TYR A 46 -4.83 -0.71 11.53
CA TYR A 46 -4.09 -1.15 12.72
C TYR A 46 -2.90 -2.05 12.38
N THR A 47 -2.35 -1.99 11.17
CA THR A 47 -1.02 -2.59 10.92
C THR A 47 0.01 -1.99 11.89
N PRO A 48 1.11 -2.69 12.20
CA PRO A 48 2.17 -2.17 13.07
C PRO A 48 2.57 -0.72 12.77
N SER A 49 2.72 -0.36 11.50
CA SER A 49 3.05 1.00 11.04
C SER A 49 1.93 2.01 11.27
N TYR A 50 0.65 1.66 11.06
CA TYR A 50 -0.48 2.52 11.43
C TYR A 50 -0.58 2.75 12.95
N GLN A 51 -0.14 1.79 13.78
CA GLN A 51 -0.09 1.93 15.23
C GLN A 51 1.12 2.76 15.68
N GLN A 52 2.31 2.47 15.15
CA GLN A 52 3.58 3.15 15.42
C GLN A 52 3.50 4.63 15.04
N ASN A 53 3.06 4.90 13.81
CA ASN A 53 3.16 6.20 13.16
C ASN A 53 1.83 6.96 13.18
N GLN A 54 0.94 6.64 14.14
CA GLN A 54 -0.43 7.16 14.17
C GLN A 54 -0.56 8.69 14.27
N ALA A 55 0.53 9.40 14.63
CA ALA A 55 0.57 10.85 14.79
C ALA A 55 1.87 11.48 14.25
N VAL A 56 2.59 10.81 13.35
CA VAL A 56 3.79 11.41 12.72
C VAL A 56 3.38 12.53 11.75
N PRO A 57 4.19 13.59 11.58
CA PRO A 57 3.91 14.67 10.63
C PRO A 57 3.80 14.17 9.17
N ILE A 58 3.21 15.01 8.30
CA ILE A 58 2.88 14.76 6.88
C ILE A 58 1.70 13.81 6.67
N LEU A 59 1.78 12.56 7.14
CA LEU A 59 0.73 11.57 6.97
C LEU A 59 0.51 10.76 8.23
N TYR A 60 -0.73 10.80 8.74
CA TYR A 60 -1.12 10.10 9.97
C TYR A 60 -2.48 9.41 9.81
N ARG A 61 -2.80 8.48 10.71
CA ARG A 61 -3.86 7.46 10.52
C ARG A 61 -5.25 8.05 10.14
N PRO A 62 -5.83 9.02 10.87
CA PRO A 62 -7.08 9.69 10.46
C PRO A 62 -7.08 10.26 9.05
N TYR A 63 -5.97 10.84 8.58
CA TYR A 63 -5.90 11.39 7.22
C TYR A 63 -6.05 10.29 6.17
N MET A 64 -5.46 9.12 6.39
CA MET A 64 -5.64 8.01 5.46
C MET A 64 -7.10 7.55 5.38
N ALA A 65 -7.81 7.45 6.52
CA ALA A 65 -9.24 7.12 6.49
C ALA A 65 -10.06 8.16 5.71
N ARG A 66 -9.76 9.46 5.90
CA ARG A 66 -10.40 10.54 5.13
C ARG A 66 -10.08 10.50 3.64
N PHE A 67 -8.81 10.29 3.27
CA PHE A 67 -8.39 10.22 1.87
C PHE A 67 -9.04 9.03 1.16
N TRP A 68 -9.16 7.88 1.82
CA TRP A 68 -9.91 6.74 1.27
C TRP A 68 -11.37 7.08 1.01
N LEU A 69 -12.06 7.73 1.97
CA LEU A 69 -13.45 8.12 1.78
C LEU A 69 -13.60 9.14 0.64
N GLN A 70 -12.73 10.14 0.57
CA GLN A 70 -12.73 11.13 -0.51
C GLN A 70 -12.47 10.49 -1.88
N TYR A 71 -11.46 9.62 -1.97
CA TYR A 71 -11.10 8.92 -3.19
C TYR A 71 -12.26 8.06 -3.73
N LEU A 72 -13.00 7.42 -2.82
CA LEU A 72 -14.13 6.56 -3.16
C LEU A 72 -15.46 7.32 -3.28
N GLY A 73 -15.47 8.65 -3.12
CA GLY A 73 -16.69 9.46 -3.14
C GLY A 73 -17.68 9.11 -2.02
N ALA A 74 -17.18 8.60 -0.90
CA ALA A 74 -17.96 8.13 0.22
C ALA A 74 -18.24 9.23 1.26
N ASP A 75 -19.26 9.02 2.09
CA ASP A 75 -19.61 9.93 3.18
C ASP A 75 -18.48 9.99 4.23
N ALA A 76 -18.02 11.21 4.53
CA ALA A 76 -17.01 11.46 5.56
C ALA A 76 -17.47 11.01 6.96
N ALA A 77 -18.78 10.90 7.21
CA ALA A 77 -19.33 10.38 8.47
C ALA A 77 -18.93 8.91 8.76
N LEU A 78 -18.43 8.18 7.76
CA LEU A 78 -17.91 6.82 7.91
C LEU A 78 -16.50 6.77 8.52
N GLU A 79 -15.79 7.90 8.63
CA GLU A 79 -14.40 7.96 9.12
C GLU A 79 -14.20 7.23 10.47
N PRO A 80 -15.04 7.43 11.50
CA PRO A 80 -14.86 6.73 12.78
C PRO A 80 -14.98 5.21 12.66
N LEU A 81 -15.79 4.72 11.72
CA LEU A 81 -15.97 3.29 11.47
C LEU A 81 -14.72 2.70 10.81
N LEU A 82 -14.11 3.41 9.86
CA LEU A 82 -12.84 3.02 9.24
C LEU A 82 -11.71 3.01 10.27
N LEU A 83 -11.59 4.07 11.07
CA LEU A 83 -10.58 4.18 12.14
C LEU A 83 -10.71 3.11 13.23
N ALA A 84 -11.89 2.51 13.37
CA ALA A 84 -12.14 1.41 14.30
C ALA A 84 -11.93 0.02 13.67
N ASN A 85 -11.65 -0.07 12.36
CA ASN A 85 -11.75 -1.31 11.55
C ASN A 85 -13.14 -1.98 11.62
N ASN A 86 -14.22 -1.21 11.84
CA ASN A 86 -15.56 -1.77 11.92
C ASN A 86 -16.08 -2.22 10.55
N HIS A 87 -15.63 -1.62 9.46
CA HIS A 87 -16.01 -2.03 8.09
C HIS A 87 -15.38 -3.36 7.68
N SER A 88 -14.28 -3.76 8.32
CA SER A 88 -13.51 -4.97 8.04
C SER A 88 -13.62 -6.06 9.12
N SER A 89 -14.60 -5.95 10.02
CA SER A 89 -14.89 -6.92 11.08
C SER A 89 -15.09 -8.35 10.55
N LEU A 90 -14.94 -9.36 11.41
CA LEU A 90 -15.02 -10.78 11.03
C LEU A 90 -16.41 -11.17 10.50
N ASP A 91 -17.47 -10.53 11.01
CA ASP A 91 -18.84 -10.71 10.54
C ASP A 91 -19.16 -10.00 9.21
N GLN A 92 -18.20 -9.31 8.58
CA GLN A 92 -18.36 -8.73 7.25
C GLN A 92 -18.39 -9.83 6.17
N PRO A 93 -19.54 -10.15 5.55
CA PRO A 93 -19.64 -11.20 4.52
C PRO A 93 -18.86 -10.91 3.23
N ALA A 94 -18.68 -9.63 2.85
CA ALA A 94 -18.00 -9.26 1.61
C ALA A 94 -16.48 -9.50 1.65
N ILE A 95 -15.91 -9.64 2.86
CA ILE A 95 -14.49 -9.89 3.06
C ILE A 95 -14.40 -11.34 3.52
N GLY A 96 -13.96 -12.24 2.64
CA GLY A 96 -13.78 -13.66 2.97
C GLY A 96 -12.46 -13.96 3.68
N ALA A 97 -12.28 -15.20 4.13
CA ALA A 97 -11.02 -15.66 4.72
C ALA A 97 -9.82 -15.49 3.76
N VAL A 98 -10.03 -15.73 2.47
CA VAL A 98 -9.02 -15.54 1.42
C VAL A 98 -8.65 -14.06 1.27
N THR A 99 -9.62 -13.14 1.29
CA THR A 99 -9.34 -11.70 1.24
C THR A 99 -8.62 -11.22 2.50
N ARG A 100 -8.92 -11.79 3.68
CA ARG A 100 -8.19 -11.44 4.92
C ARG A 100 -6.76 -11.97 4.93
N SER A 101 -6.51 -13.17 4.41
CA SER A 101 -5.14 -13.72 4.38
C SER A 101 -4.20 -12.88 3.52
N ARG A 102 -4.73 -12.22 2.48
CA ARG A 102 -4.04 -11.26 1.60
C ARG A 102 -3.51 -10.02 2.32
N LEU A 103 -4.05 -9.69 3.50
CA LEU A 103 -3.64 -8.59 4.38
C LEU A 103 -3.04 -9.06 5.71
N ASN A 104 -2.74 -10.36 5.85
CA ASN A 104 -2.27 -10.89 7.11
C ASN A 104 -0.82 -10.46 7.40
N TRP A 105 -0.67 -9.28 7.97
CA TRP A 105 0.63 -8.70 8.30
C TRP A 105 1.42 -9.58 9.27
N THR A 106 0.77 -10.44 10.07
CA THR A 106 1.48 -11.37 10.96
C THR A 106 2.29 -12.43 10.21
N ALA A 107 1.89 -12.75 8.99
CA ALA A 107 2.59 -13.67 8.09
C ALA A 107 3.47 -12.95 7.07
N LEU A 108 3.07 -11.74 6.64
CA LEU A 108 3.72 -11.02 5.55
C LEU A 108 4.86 -10.11 6.01
N LEU A 109 4.88 -9.67 7.28
CA LEU A 109 5.94 -8.81 7.82
C LEU A 109 7.04 -9.61 8.53
N PRO A 110 8.32 -9.17 8.46
CA PRO A 110 9.41 -9.72 9.25
C PRO A 110 9.13 -9.71 10.76
N ALA A 111 9.70 -10.66 11.50
CA ALA A 111 9.42 -10.84 12.94
C ALA A 111 9.77 -9.60 13.77
N GLU A 112 10.83 -8.90 13.37
CA GLU A 112 11.35 -7.67 13.99
C GLU A 112 10.30 -6.56 14.00
N ARG A 113 9.50 -6.46 12.93
CA ARG A 113 8.46 -5.44 12.77
C ARG A 113 7.15 -5.78 13.48
N ARG A 114 7.00 -7.02 13.96
CA ARG A 114 5.79 -7.52 14.64
C ARG A 114 5.92 -7.57 16.16
N LYS A 115 7.15 -7.55 16.70
CA LYS A 115 7.47 -7.90 18.10
C LYS A 115 6.64 -7.19 19.18
N HIS A 116 6.21 -5.95 18.92
CA HIS A 116 5.50 -5.11 19.90
C HIS A 116 4.04 -4.84 19.54
N TYR A 117 3.52 -5.48 18.50
CA TYR A 117 2.19 -5.21 17.97
C TYR A 117 1.32 -6.47 18.00
N GLN A 118 0.04 -6.28 18.29
CA GLN A 118 -0.97 -7.32 18.25
C GLN A 118 -2.03 -6.99 17.21
N PRO A 119 -2.59 -7.98 16.50
CA PRO A 119 -3.72 -7.76 15.61
C PRO A 119 -4.91 -7.17 16.35
N VAL A 120 -5.48 -6.10 15.80
CA VAL A 120 -6.74 -5.52 16.28
C VAL A 120 -7.85 -6.06 15.40
N VAL A 121 -8.57 -7.05 15.93
CA VAL A 121 -9.66 -7.72 15.21
C VAL A 121 -11.00 -7.33 15.83
N ARG A 122 -11.95 -6.95 14.97
CA ARG A 122 -13.35 -6.70 15.38
C ARG A 122 -14.18 -7.93 15.06
N GLU A 123 -14.80 -8.54 16.05
CA GLU A 123 -15.73 -9.66 15.81
C GLU A 123 -17.00 -9.18 15.10
N LYS A 124 -17.56 -8.08 15.60
CA LYS A 124 -18.74 -7.41 15.05
C LYS A 124 -18.41 -5.98 14.67
N GLY A 125 -18.99 -5.51 13.58
CA GLY A 125 -18.72 -4.18 13.07
C GLY A 125 -19.91 -3.54 12.37
N SER A 126 -19.62 -2.83 11.29
CA SER A 126 -20.58 -2.08 10.50
C SER A 126 -20.61 -2.67 9.08
N PRO A 127 -21.24 -3.85 8.89
CA PRO A 127 -21.15 -4.58 7.64
C PRO A 127 -21.77 -3.83 6.45
N SER A 128 -22.67 -2.88 6.71
CA SER A 128 -23.23 -2.01 5.68
C SER A 128 -22.19 -1.11 5.00
N VAL A 129 -21.07 -0.79 5.65
CA VAL A 129 -20.07 0.14 5.10
C VAL A 129 -19.49 -0.36 3.78
N VAL A 130 -19.12 -1.64 3.69
CA VAL A 130 -18.59 -2.20 2.43
C VAL A 130 -19.66 -2.28 1.35
N SER A 131 -20.94 -2.54 1.70
CA SER A 131 -22.02 -2.47 0.72
C SER A 131 -22.30 -1.06 0.22
N THR A 132 -22.12 -0.05 1.06
CA THR A 132 -22.27 1.37 0.69
C THR A 132 -21.06 1.88 -0.10
N VAL A 133 -19.87 1.37 0.20
CA VAL A 133 -18.60 1.78 -0.40
C VAL A 133 -17.85 0.54 -0.92
N PRO A 134 -18.33 -0.10 -2.01
CA PRO A 134 -17.75 -1.35 -2.52
C PRO A 134 -16.29 -1.21 -2.97
N GLY A 135 -15.86 0.02 -3.28
CA GLY A 135 -14.47 0.34 -3.62
C GLY A 135 -13.46 0.03 -2.50
N LEU A 136 -13.88 -0.11 -1.24
CA LEU A 136 -13.00 -0.53 -0.14
C LEU A 136 -12.40 -1.93 -0.34
N THR A 137 -13.06 -2.76 -1.16
CA THR A 137 -12.62 -4.12 -1.49
C THR A 137 -12.25 -4.30 -2.97
N ASP A 138 -12.37 -3.25 -3.78
CA ASP A 138 -12.02 -3.31 -5.20
C ASP A 138 -10.50 -3.32 -5.34
N VAL A 139 -9.96 -4.30 -6.07
CA VAL A 139 -8.51 -4.46 -6.28
C VAL A 139 -7.89 -3.30 -7.05
N ARG A 140 -8.67 -2.58 -7.87
CA ARG A 140 -8.20 -1.38 -8.60
C ARG A 140 -7.99 -0.20 -7.65
N ALA A 141 -8.72 -0.17 -6.54
CA ALA A 141 -8.56 0.83 -5.50
C ALA A 141 -7.57 0.34 -4.43
N SER A 142 -7.61 -0.94 -4.05
CA SER A 142 -6.72 -1.59 -3.08
C SER A 142 -5.87 -2.69 -3.73
N PRO A 143 -4.78 -2.36 -4.46
CA PRO A 143 -3.97 -3.33 -5.20
C PRO A 143 -3.37 -4.45 -4.35
N LEU A 144 -3.17 -4.22 -3.04
CA LEU A 144 -2.72 -5.29 -2.14
C LEU A 144 -3.75 -6.42 -2.03
N LEU A 145 -5.02 -6.22 -2.37
CA LEU A 145 -6.04 -7.28 -2.37
C LEU A 145 -6.02 -8.18 -3.61
N ALA A 146 -5.20 -7.87 -4.63
CA ALA A 146 -5.15 -8.64 -5.86
C ALA A 146 -4.77 -10.11 -5.63
N GLU A 147 -5.18 -10.97 -6.54
CA GLU A 147 -4.88 -12.40 -6.46
C GLU A 147 -3.42 -12.69 -6.82
N GLN A 148 -2.87 -13.79 -6.31
CA GLN A 148 -1.46 -14.14 -6.59
C GLN A 148 -1.19 -14.30 -8.10
N GLY A 149 -2.15 -14.86 -8.86
CA GLY A 149 -2.04 -14.97 -10.32
C GLY A 149 -2.03 -13.62 -11.05
N VAL A 150 -2.69 -12.60 -10.51
CA VAL A 150 -2.64 -11.22 -11.04
C VAL A 150 -1.30 -10.58 -10.70
N LEU A 151 -0.84 -10.73 -9.45
CA LEU A 151 0.46 -10.20 -9.02
C LEU A 151 1.62 -10.78 -9.85
N GLY A 152 1.59 -12.08 -10.13
CA GLY A 152 2.63 -12.75 -10.94
C GLY A 152 2.68 -12.32 -12.41
N LYS A 153 1.64 -11.62 -12.90
CA LYS A 153 1.60 -11.02 -14.25
C LYS A 153 2.13 -9.59 -14.28
N THR A 154 2.44 -8.99 -13.12
CA THR A 154 2.99 -7.63 -13.06
C THR A 154 4.49 -7.63 -13.37
N PRO A 155 5.06 -6.52 -13.88
CA PRO A 155 6.48 -6.47 -14.24
C PRO A 155 7.38 -6.42 -12.99
N LYS A 156 8.70 -6.58 -13.22
CA LYS A 156 9.73 -6.34 -12.21
C LYS A 156 9.43 -5.06 -11.43
N ALA A 157 9.52 -5.12 -10.11
CA ALA A 157 9.08 -4.05 -9.23
C ALA A 157 10.22 -3.44 -8.41
N TYR A 158 10.18 -2.12 -8.28
CA TYR A 158 10.83 -1.38 -7.22
C TYR A 158 9.78 -0.97 -6.20
N VAL A 159 10.00 -1.25 -4.92
CA VAL A 159 9.13 -0.80 -3.82
C VAL A 159 9.98 -0.06 -2.81
N MET A 160 9.72 1.23 -2.65
CA MET A 160 10.36 2.04 -1.61
C MET A 160 9.42 2.21 -0.43
N THR A 161 9.93 2.05 0.79
CA THR A 161 9.20 2.28 2.03
C THR A 161 9.99 3.17 3.00
N CYS A 162 9.28 3.78 3.95
CA CYS A 162 9.84 4.71 4.93
C CYS A 162 9.50 4.23 6.35
N GLU A 163 10.40 4.38 7.32
CA GLU A 163 10.15 3.92 8.68
C GLU A 163 9.05 4.72 9.40
N PHE A 164 9.06 6.04 9.24
CA PHE A 164 8.09 6.96 9.84
C PHE A 164 6.92 7.25 8.89
N ASP A 165 6.25 6.19 8.45
CA ASP A 165 5.10 6.22 7.55
C ASP A 165 4.04 5.22 7.99
N VAL A 166 2.77 5.63 8.01
CA VAL A 166 1.63 4.73 8.28
C VAL A 166 1.41 3.69 7.17
N LEU A 167 1.91 3.95 5.97
CA LEU A 167 1.82 3.05 4.80
C LEU A 167 3.01 2.11 4.67
N ARG A 168 3.98 2.16 5.59
CA ARG A 168 5.18 1.31 5.54
C ARG A 168 4.80 -0.16 5.32
N ASP A 169 3.86 -0.66 6.12
CA ASP A 169 3.51 -2.06 6.07
C ASP A 169 2.68 -2.42 4.83
N ASP A 170 1.91 -1.49 4.26
CA ASP A 170 1.24 -1.69 2.96
C ASP A 170 2.29 -2.05 1.89
N GLY A 171 3.34 -1.23 1.78
CA GLY A 171 4.44 -1.44 0.84
C GLY A 171 5.23 -2.73 1.11
N LEU A 172 5.57 -3.00 2.37
CA LEU A 172 6.32 -4.23 2.73
C LEU A 172 5.51 -5.50 2.45
N MET A 173 4.22 -5.51 2.81
CA MET A 173 3.33 -6.64 2.51
C MET A 173 3.20 -6.85 1.00
N TYR A 174 3.06 -5.77 0.22
CA TYR A 174 2.95 -5.88 -1.23
C TYR A 174 4.23 -6.39 -1.88
N ALA A 175 5.39 -5.87 -1.48
CA ALA A 175 6.69 -6.37 -1.92
C ALA A 175 6.83 -7.87 -1.65
N ARG A 176 6.46 -8.31 -0.43
CA ARG A 176 6.47 -9.74 -0.08
C ARG A 176 5.56 -10.56 -0.97
N ARG A 177 4.34 -10.08 -1.22
CA ARG A 177 3.36 -10.80 -2.04
C ARG A 177 3.71 -10.84 -3.52
N LEU A 178 4.37 -9.82 -4.05
CA LEU A 178 4.95 -9.83 -5.40
C LEU A 178 6.06 -10.89 -5.49
N GLN A 179 6.95 -10.95 -4.50
CA GLN A 179 8.00 -11.97 -4.43
C GLN A 179 7.43 -13.38 -4.35
N ASP A 180 6.43 -13.61 -3.48
CA ASP A 180 5.73 -14.90 -3.37
C ASP A 180 4.98 -15.27 -4.67
N ALA A 181 4.64 -14.29 -5.52
CA ALA A 181 4.06 -14.50 -6.85
C ALA A 181 5.12 -14.70 -7.96
N GLY A 182 6.41 -14.70 -7.63
CA GLY A 182 7.52 -14.91 -8.56
C GLY A 182 8.01 -13.65 -9.29
N VAL A 183 7.56 -12.47 -8.88
CA VAL A 183 8.03 -11.20 -9.45
C VAL A 183 9.42 -10.86 -8.89
N ASP A 184 10.33 -10.40 -9.75
CA ASP A 184 11.60 -9.81 -9.32
C ASP A 184 11.34 -8.46 -8.65
N VAL A 185 11.67 -8.34 -7.36
CA VAL A 185 11.35 -7.18 -6.52
C VAL A 185 12.61 -6.67 -5.84
N THR A 186 12.94 -5.40 -6.10
CA THR A 186 13.85 -4.63 -5.26
C THR A 186 13.02 -3.88 -4.22
N SER A 187 13.29 -4.12 -2.94
CA SER A 187 12.60 -3.46 -1.82
C SER A 187 13.61 -2.62 -1.04
N ASP A 188 13.49 -1.29 -1.16
CA ASP A 188 14.34 -0.34 -0.45
C ASP A 188 13.58 0.25 0.73
N HIS A 189 14.20 0.21 1.91
CA HIS A 189 13.64 0.77 3.12
C HIS A 189 14.54 1.88 3.65
N TYR A 190 13.95 3.05 3.93
CA TYR A 190 14.65 4.20 4.50
C TYR A 190 14.31 4.34 5.98
N ASP A 191 15.27 3.98 6.85
CA ASP A 191 15.11 3.95 8.32
C ASP A 191 14.87 5.33 8.95
N ASP A 192 15.32 6.40 8.29
CA ASP A 192 15.09 7.81 8.65
C ASP A 192 14.05 8.49 7.74
N GLY A 193 13.40 7.70 6.87
CA GLY A 193 12.40 8.17 5.92
C GLY A 193 11.05 8.42 6.56
N PHE A 194 10.33 9.39 6.00
CA PHE A 194 8.94 9.71 6.32
C PHE A 194 8.13 9.81 5.03
N HIS A 195 6.79 9.75 5.16
CA HIS A 195 5.91 9.83 4.00
C HIS A 195 6.17 11.09 3.16
N GLY A 196 6.32 10.94 1.84
CA GLY A 196 6.61 12.07 0.94
C GLY A 196 8.05 12.59 0.99
N CYS A 197 8.98 11.91 1.68
CA CYS A 197 10.35 12.39 1.84
C CYS A 197 11.07 12.69 0.51
N MET A 198 10.76 11.93 -0.55
CA MET A 198 11.35 12.11 -1.89
C MET A 198 10.94 13.45 -2.54
N VAL A 199 9.74 13.97 -2.26
CA VAL A 199 9.29 15.30 -2.72
C VAL A 199 10.19 16.41 -2.17
N PHE A 200 10.77 16.20 -0.99
CA PHE A 200 11.67 17.13 -0.32
C PHE A 200 13.15 16.96 -0.71
N ALA A 201 13.45 16.23 -1.80
CA ALA A 201 14.81 16.07 -2.32
C ALA A 201 15.41 17.40 -2.83
N ASN A 202 14.57 18.29 -3.34
CA ASN A 202 14.97 19.55 -3.96
C ASN A 202 14.65 20.76 -3.05
N LEU A 203 15.02 21.96 -3.51
CA LEU A 203 14.69 23.20 -2.84
C LEU A 203 13.17 23.33 -2.63
N PRO A 204 12.71 23.90 -1.51
CA PRO A 204 13.50 24.62 -0.50
C PRO A 204 14.04 23.76 0.66
N LEU A 205 13.64 22.49 0.80
CA LEU A 205 14.07 21.66 1.95
C LEU A 205 15.44 20.99 1.75
N MET A 206 15.70 20.42 0.57
CA MET A 206 16.92 19.63 0.29
C MET A 206 17.24 18.55 1.34
N SER A 207 16.21 17.85 1.83
CA SER A 207 16.33 16.83 2.86
C SER A 207 17.33 15.74 2.45
N SER A 208 18.18 15.30 3.39
CA SER A 208 19.16 14.23 3.15
C SER A 208 18.47 12.93 2.69
N VAL A 209 17.44 12.51 3.41
CA VAL A 209 16.69 11.29 3.07
C VAL A 209 15.94 11.44 1.75
N GLY A 210 15.45 12.65 1.43
CA GLY A 210 14.80 12.93 0.14
C GLY A 210 15.76 12.80 -1.04
N ARG A 211 16.99 13.31 -0.91
CA ARG A 211 18.02 13.17 -1.95
C ARG A 211 18.46 11.71 -2.10
N ARG A 212 18.76 11.03 -0.99
CA ARG A 212 19.15 9.60 -1.03
C ARG A 212 18.07 8.73 -1.67
N SER A 213 16.79 8.99 -1.36
CA SER A 213 15.68 8.24 -1.94
C SER A 213 15.49 8.51 -3.42
N MET A 214 15.56 9.78 -3.85
CA MET A 214 15.55 10.15 -5.26
C MET A 214 16.72 9.50 -6.02
N ASP A 215 17.94 9.59 -5.50
CA ASP A 215 19.14 9.03 -6.13
C ASP A 215 19.06 7.49 -6.22
N GLY A 216 18.53 6.83 -5.18
CA GLY A 216 18.31 5.38 -5.18
C GLY A 216 17.30 4.96 -6.25
N PHE A 217 16.17 5.67 -6.33
CA PHE A 217 15.14 5.46 -7.34
C PHE A 217 15.68 5.65 -8.77
N ILE A 218 16.38 6.76 -9.05
CA ILE A 218 16.97 7.04 -10.36
C ILE A 218 17.99 5.96 -10.73
N ARG A 219 18.89 5.60 -9.80
CA ARG A 219 19.89 4.55 -10.05
C ARG A 219 19.24 3.21 -10.38
N TRP A 220 18.15 2.86 -9.69
CA TRP A 220 17.43 1.63 -9.97
C TRP A 220 16.80 1.66 -11.36
N LEU A 221 16.21 2.80 -11.75
CA LEU A 221 15.68 2.99 -13.10
C LEU A 221 16.77 2.84 -14.17
N ASP A 222 17.92 3.50 -14.01
CA ASP A 222 19.04 3.42 -14.98
C ASP A 222 19.52 1.97 -15.22
N GLN A 223 19.39 1.10 -14.22
CA GLN A 223 19.81 -0.30 -14.30
C GLN A 223 18.75 -1.23 -14.89
N ASN A 224 17.48 -0.86 -14.85
CA ASN A 224 16.36 -1.77 -15.14
C ASN A 224 15.44 -1.31 -16.29
N LEU A 225 15.45 -0.02 -16.67
CA LEU A 225 14.69 0.52 -17.81
C LEU A 225 15.33 0.21 -19.16
#